data_AF-A0A535BU31-F1
#
_entry.id   AF-A0A535BU31-F1
#
_cell.length_a   1.000
_cell.length_b   1.000
_cell.length_c   1.000
_cell.angle_alpha   90.00
_cell.angle_beta   90.00
_cell.angle_gamma   90.00
#
_symmetry.space_group_name_H-M   'P 1'
#
loop_
_entity.id
_entity.type
_entity.pdbx_description
1 polymer ?
#
loop_
_entity_poly.entity_id
_entity_poly.type
_entity_poly.pdbx_seq_one_letter_code
_entity_poly.pdbx_strand_id
1 'polypeptide(L)'
;MQTSAIPTITDLGGLIAFILGNPYLFLSSTTWMTSALVVGAAVVSVLPQRASVMHRVAPTLALILAYFGLGSFVLSTEILVRFHGSIPNETEVQFVSGLGHLVEAIIGLTVLFPYLRRHTRGQWLWAHNATLGYWTFQIAVLTPPWFSFQGQRELVTAAALGVVLVGAVINVMLWRGAASAIA
;
A
#
# COMPACT_ATOMS: atom_id res chain seq x y z
N MET A 1 -21.18 -4.74 26.29
CA MET A 1 -21.68 -3.44 25.79
C MET A 1 -21.54 -3.46 24.28
N GLN A 2 -22.63 -3.36 23.52
CA GLN A 2 -22.56 -3.23 22.06
C GLN A 2 -22.18 -1.79 21.72
N THR A 3 -20.92 -1.56 21.39
CA THR A 3 -20.46 -0.30 20.80
C THR A 3 -20.99 -0.23 19.37
N SER A 4 -21.65 0.88 19.01
CA SER A 4 -22.07 1.14 17.64
C SER A 4 -20.88 1.01 16.69
N ALA A 5 -21.04 0.27 15.60
CA ALA A 5 -20.03 0.18 14.54
C ALA A 5 -19.95 1.47 13.70
N ILE A 6 -20.92 2.38 13.85
CA ILE A 6 -20.96 3.66 13.16
C ILE A 6 -20.35 4.72 14.08
N PRO A 7 -19.21 5.34 13.70
CA PRO A 7 -18.55 6.36 14.51
C PRO A 7 -19.44 7.60 14.67
N THR A 8 -19.49 8.13 15.89
CA THR A 8 -20.07 9.43 16.20
C THR A 8 -19.06 10.57 15.99
N ILE A 9 -19.52 11.81 15.95
CA ILE A 9 -18.62 13.00 15.86
C ILE A 9 -17.64 13.06 17.04
N THR A 10 -18.05 12.61 18.22
CA THR A 10 -17.18 12.49 19.40
C THR A 10 -16.11 11.41 19.23
N ASP A 11 -16.42 10.32 18.52
CA ASP A 11 -15.42 9.29 18.17
C ASP A 11 -14.39 9.82 17.18
N LEU A 12 -14.80 10.69 16.24
CA LEU A 12 -13.90 11.39 15.32
C LEU A 12 -12.98 12.36 16.06
N GLY A 13 -13.50 13.13 17.02
CA GLY A 13 -12.71 14.03 17.87
C GLY A 13 -11.70 13.27 18.75
N GLY A 14 -12.16 12.17 19.37
CA GLY A 14 -11.31 11.28 20.15
C GLY A 14 -10.23 10.60 19.30
N LEU A 15 -10.56 10.19 18.08
CA LEU A 15 -9.61 9.64 17.11
C LEU A 15 -8.53 10.68 16.76
N ILE A 16 -8.90 11.92 16.43
CA ILE A 16 -7.94 13.00 16.12
C ILE A 16 -7.02 13.28 17.30
N ALA A 17 -7.58 13.40 18.51
CA ALA A 17 -6.79 13.64 19.72
C ALA A 17 -5.83 12.47 20.02
N PHE A 18 -6.29 11.23 19.81
CA PHE A 18 -5.48 10.02 19.98
C PHE A 18 -4.35 9.93 18.94
N ILE A 19 -4.61 10.35 17.68
CA ILE A 19 -3.61 10.45 16.61
C ILE A 19 -2.51 11.45 16.97
N LEU A 20 -2.91 12.65 17.39
CA LEU A 20 -1.96 13.70 17.78
C LEU A 20 -1.18 13.34 19.05
N GLY A 21 -1.79 12.58 19.96
CA GLY A 21 -1.16 12.11 21.21
C GLY A 21 -0.21 10.93 21.04
N ASN A 22 -0.36 10.12 19.97
CA ASN A 22 0.45 8.92 19.74
C ASN A 22 1.02 8.85 18.32
N PRO A 23 1.70 9.90 17.82
CA PRO A 23 2.05 10.02 16.41
C PRO A 23 2.92 8.87 15.89
N TYR A 24 3.71 8.23 16.76
CA TYR A 24 4.54 7.07 16.41
C TYR A 24 3.71 5.83 16.01
N LEU A 25 2.52 5.63 16.60
CA LEU A 25 1.61 4.53 16.21
C LEU A 25 1.07 4.71 14.79
N PHE A 26 1.06 5.95 14.30
CA PHE A 26 0.49 6.32 13.00
C PHE A 26 1.56 6.55 11.92
N LEU A 27 2.73 7.06 12.30
CA LEU A 27 3.90 7.16 11.41
C LEU A 27 4.42 5.80 10.95
N SER A 28 4.25 4.75 11.78
CA SER A 28 4.53 3.36 11.40
C SER A 28 3.32 2.64 10.79
N SER A 29 2.15 3.27 10.73
CA SER A 29 0.93 2.67 10.20
C SER A 29 0.87 2.89 8.69
N THR A 30 0.93 1.82 7.91
CA THR A 30 0.71 1.93 6.45
C THR A 30 -0.66 2.49 6.15
N THR A 31 -1.67 2.25 6.98
CA THR A 31 -3.02 2.80 6.83
C THR A 31 -2.98 4.32 6.73
N TRP A 32 -2.26 4.99 7.63
CA TRP A 32 -2.13 6.45 7.59
C TRP A 32 -1.38 6.92 6.36
N MET A 33 -0.30 6.23 5.99
CA MET A 33 0.47 6.56 4.79
C MET A 33 -0.35 6.37 3.52
N THR A 34 -1.10 5.28 3.39
CA THR A 34 -1.89 4.96 2.20
C THR A 34 -3.12 5.84 2.10
N SER A 35 -3.79 6.12 3.21
CA SER A 35 -4.88 7.11 3.26
C SER A 35 -4.38 8.50 2.92
N ALA A 36 -3.22 8.92 3.43
CA ALA A 36 -2.61 10.19 3.04
C ALA A 36 -2.23 10.23 1.55
N LEU A 37 -1.75 9.12 0.98
CA LEU A 37 -1.45 9.01 -0.46
C LEU A 37 -2.72 9.09 -1.31
N VAL A 38 -3.80 8.38 -0.93
CA VAL A 38 -5.08 8.40 -1.66
C VAL A 38 -5.75 9.76 -1.56
N VAL A 39 -5.82 10.35 -0.36
CA VAL A 39 -6.37 11.70 -0.16
C VAL A 39 -5.51 12.74 -0.90
N GLY A 40 -4.19 12.66 -0.80
CA GLY A 40 -3.28 13.53 -1.54
C GLY A 40 -3.47 13.41 -3.05
N ALA A 41 -3.62 12.19 -3.57
CA ALA A 41 -3.89 11.96 -4.99
C ALA A 41 -5.24 12.55 -5.41
N ALA A 42 -6.30 12.35 -4.62
CA ALA A 42 -7.62 12.92 -4.87
C ALA A 42 -7.58 14.46 -4.86
N VAL A 43 -6.95 15.07 -3.86
CA VAL A 43 -6.79 16.53 -3.77
C VAL A 43 -6.00 17.08 -4.96
N VAL A 44 -4.90 16.44 -5.36
CA VAL A 44 -4.11 16.91 -6.49
C VAL A 44 -4.83 16.70 -7.83
N SER A 45 -5.66 15.65 -7.95
CA SER A 45 -6.42 15.36 -9.17
C SER A 45 -7.47 16.43 -9.50
N VAL A 46 -8.02 17.10 -8.48
CA VAL A 46 -9.02 18.17 -8.66
C VAL A 46 -8.41 19.55 -8.92
N LEU A 47 -7.07 19.69 -8.84
CA LEU A 47 -6.37 20.96 -9.08
C LEU A 47 -5.93 21.08 -10.55
N PRO A 48 -6.53 21.98 -11.35
CA PRO A 48 -6.29 22.06 -12.81
C PRO A 48 -4.82 22.33 -13.17
N GLN A 49 -4.13 23.11 -12.33
CA GLN A 49 -2.75 23.53 -12.55
C GLN A 49 -1.73 22.41 -12.32
N ARG A 50 -2.14 21.27 -11.74
CA ARG A 50 -1.23 20.18 -11.33
C ARG A 50 -1.40 18.89 -12.14
N ALA A 51 -2.24 18.90 -13.19
CA ALA A 51 -2.47 17.74 -14.06
C ALA A 51 -1.17 17.17 -14.68
N SER A 52 -0.20 18.03 -15.01
CA SER A 52 1.11 17.59 -15.55
C SER A 52 1.94 16.82 -14.51
N VAL A 53 1.92 17.27 -13.24
CA VAL A 53 2.61 16.57 -12.15
C VAL A 53 1.95 15.23 -11.88
N MET A 54 0.61 15.21 -11.78
CA MET A 54 -0.17 13.99 -11.58
C MET A 54 0.13 12.96 -12.66
N HIS A 55 0.19 13.37 -13.92
CA HIS A 55 0.54 12.47 -15.02
C HIS A 55 1.92 11.84 -14.83
N ARG A 56 2.93 12.58 -14.35
CA ARG A 56 4.27 12.02 -14.12
C ARG A 56 4.32 11.00 -12.99
N VAL A 57 3.58 11.23 -11.90
CA VAL A 57 3.67 10.40 -10.69
C VAL A 57 2.63 9.27 -10.64
N ALA A 58 1.56 9.37 -11.43
CA ALA A 58 0.44 8.42 -11.40
C ALA A 58 0.87 6.96 -11.62
N PRO A 59 1.77 6.62 -12.56
CA PRO A 59 2.25 5.23 -12.70
C PRO A 59 2.89 4.66 -11.43
N THR A 60 3.74 5.45 -10.77
CA THR A 60 4.42 5.03 -9.52
C THR A 60 3.41 4.88 -8.40
N LEU A 61 2.51 5.86 -8.22
CA LEU A 61 1.47 5.80 -7.20
C LEU A 61 0.53 4.61 -7.42
N ALA A 62 0.16 4.32 -8.66
CA ALA A 62 -0.68 3.18 -8.99
C ALA A 62 0.00 1.85 -8.62
N LEU A 63 1.29 1.69 -8.93
CA LEU A 63 2.03 0.48 -8.56
C LEU A 63 2.21 0.37 -7.03
N ILE A 64 2.49 1.47 -6.33
CA ILE A 64 2.56 1.47 -4.86
C ILE A 64 1.21 1.04 -4.27
N LEU A 65 0.10 1.63 -4.71
CA LEU A 65 -1.24 1.29 -4.22
C LEU A 65 -1.61 -0.16 -4.54
N ALA A 66 -1.32 -0.63 -5.74
CA ALA A 66 -1.60 -2.02 -6.14
C ALA A 66 -0.83 -3.01 -5.26
N TYR A 67 0.47 -2.79 -5.06
CA TYR A 67 1.32 -3.64 -4.21
C TYR A 67 0.85 -3.60 -2.76
N PHE A 68 0.49 -2.42 -2.26
CA PHE A 68 -0.04 -2.25 -0.92
C PHE A 68 -1.34 -3.02 -0.71
N GLY A 69 -2.35 -2.77 -1.55
CA GLY A 69 -3.68 -3.36 -1.39
C GLY A 69 -3.65 -4.88 -1.52
N LEU A 70 -2.94 -5.40 -2.52
CA LEU A 70 -2.77 -6.83 -2.70
C LEU A 70 -1.96 -7.47 -1.56
N GLY A 71 -0.82 -6.87 -1.20
CA GLY A 71 0.03 -7.39 -0.12
C GLY A 71 -0.69 -7.41 1.23
N SER A 72 -1.44 -6.35 1.55
CA SER A 72 -2.22 -6.26 2.79
C SER A 72 -3.33 -7.30 2.83
N PHE A 73 -4.07 -7.47 1.74
CA PHE A 73 -5.14 -8.46 1.65
C PHE A 73 -4.63 -9.90 1.73
N VAL A 74 -3.53 -10.21 1.05
CA VAL A 74 -2.90 -11.53 1.10
C VAL A 74 -2.41 -11.84 2.50
N LEU A 75 -1.69 -10.90 3.13
CA LEU A 75 -1.17 -11.09 4.49
C LEU A 75 -2.31 -11.25 5.51
N SER A 76 -3.36 -10.42 5.42
CA SER A 76 -4.49 -10.55 6.35
C SER A 76 -5.27 -11.85 6.16
N THR A 77 -5.37 -12.34 4.93
CA THR A 77 -5.98 -13.65 4.63
C THR A 77 -5.13 -14.78 5.19
N GLU A 78 -3.81 -14.69 5.07
CA GLU A 78 -2.88 -15.67 5.63
C GLU A 78 -2.97 -15.71 7.17
N ILE A 79 -3.03 -14.55 7.81
CA ILE A 79 -3.22 -14.42 9.26
C ILE A 79 -4.52 -15.08 9.70
N LEU A 80 -5.61 -14.83 8.95
CA LEU A 80 -6.91 -15.46 9.20
C LEU A 80 -6.80 -16.98 9.11
N VAL A 81 -6.29 -17.51 7.99
CA VAL A 81 -6.22 -18.96 7.78
C VAL A 81 -5.35 -19.65 8.84
N ARG A 82 -4.26 -19.03 9.28
CA ARG A 82 -3.32 -19.67 10.21
C ARG A 82 -3.69 -19.56 11.68
N PHE A 83 -4.27 -18.44 12.10
CA PHE A 83 -4.42 -18.14 13.52
C PHE A 83 -5.87 -18.05 13.98
N HIS A 84 -6.85 -18.17 13.09
CA HIS A 84 -8.26 -17.97 13.48
C HIS A 84 -8.76 -18.99 14.53
N GLY A 85 -8.21 -20.20 14.54
CA GLY A 85 -8.54 -21.19 15.56
C GLY A 85 -8.07 -20.83 16.98
N SER A 86 -7.06 -19.97 17.14
CA SER A 86 -6.51 -19.58 18.45
C SER A 86 -6.92 -18.18 18.88
N ILE A 87 -7.04 -17.24 17.93
CA ILE A 87 -7.34 -15.82 18.17
C ILE A 87 -8.36 -15.30 17.12
N PRO A 88 -9.61 -15.80 17.17
CA PRO A 88 -10.60 -15.55 16.12
C PRO A 88 -10.93 -14.07 15.95
N ASN A 89 -11.11 -13.34 17.06
CA ASN A 89 -11.48 -11.92 17.00
C ASN A 89 -10.36 -11.07 16.38
N GLU A 90 -9.12 -11.27 16.81
CA GLU A 90 -7.97 -10.50 16.32
C GLU A 90 -7.74 -10.77 14.84
N THR A 91 -7.87 -12.01 14.41
CA THR A 91 -7.70 -12.39 12.99
C THR A 91 -8.81 -11.85 12.09
N GLU A 92 -10.06 -11.85 12.55
CA GLU A 92 -11.18 -11.20 11.85
C GLU A 92 -10.94 -9.71 11.68
N VAL A 93 -10.47 -9.02 12.74
CA VAL A 93 -10.12 -7.59 12.68
C VAL A 93 -9.01 -7.35 11.65
N GLN A 94 -7.95 -8.17 11.64
CA GLN A 94 -6.90 -8.05 10.63
C GLN A 94 -7.43 -8.29 9.22
N PHE A 95 -8.31 -9.28 9.03
CA PHE A 95 -8.92 -9.57 7.73
C PHE A 95 -9.78 -8.41 7.21
N VAL A 96 -10.65 -7.85 8.05
CA VAL A 96 -11.46 -6.67 7.71
C VAL A 96 -10.56 -5.48 7.38
N SER A 97 -9.48 -5.26 8.14
CA SER A 97 -8.50 -4.21 7.85
C SER A 97 -7.82 -4.41 6.49
N GLY A 98 -7.39 -5.63 6.17
CA GLY A 98 -6.77 -5.95 4.88
C GLY A 98 -7.73 -5.79 3.70
N LEU A 99 -9.01 -6.14 3.87
CA LEU A 99 -10.05 -5.85 2.89
C LEU A 99 -10.24 -4.34 2.71
N GLY A 100 -10.23 -3.57 3.80
CA GLY A 100 -10.26 -2.10 3.77
C GLY A 100 -9.12 -1.52 2.93
N HIS A 101 -7.90 -2.02 3.09
CA HIS A 101 -6.75 -1.61 2.27
C HIS A 101 -6.88 -1.96 0.79
N LEU A 102 -7.46 -3.12 0.48
CA LEU A 102 -7.73 -3.49 -0.91
C LEU A 102 -8.74 -2.52 -1.55
N VAL A 103 -9.82 -2.20 -0.84
CA VAL A 103 -10.83 -1.23 -1.31
C VAL A 103 -10.21 0.15 -1.48
N GLU A 104 -9.40 0.61 -0.52
CA GLU A 104 -8.67 1.87 -0.59
C GLU A 104 -7.75 1.94 -1.83
N ALA A 105 -7.00 0.87 -2.09
CA ALA A 105 -6.15 0.77 -3.27
C ALA A 105 -6.97 0.82 -4.57
N ILE A 106 -8.11 0.13 -4.64
CA ILE A 106 -9.01 0.14 -5.81
C ILE A 106 -9.55 1.56 -6.05
N ILE A 107 -9.97 2.26 -5.00
CA ILE A 107 -10.44 3.65 -5.09
C ILE A 107 -9.31 4.54 -5.62
N GLY A 108 -8.12 4.47 -5.02
CA GLY A 108 -6.96 5.24 -5.47
C GLY A 108 -6.59 4.96 -6.93
N LEU A 109 -6.61 3.69 -7.36
CA LEU A 109 -6.39 3.31 -8.76
C LEU A 109 -7.46 3.88 -9.69
N THR A 110 -8.72 3.90 -9.26
CA THR A 110 -9.83 4.48 -10.02
C THR A 110 -9.62 5.99 -10.22
N VAL A 111 -9.19 6.69 -9.18
CA VAL A 111 -8.85 8.12 -9.24
C VAL A 111 -7.66 8.37 -10.18
N LEU A 112 -6.66 7.51 -10.16
CA LEU A 112 -5.46 7.65 -11.00
C LEU A 112 -5.70 7.25 -12.46
N PHE A 113 -6.70 6.42 -12.74
CA PHE A 113 -6.94 5.81 -14.05
C PHE A 113 -6.88 6.78 -15.25
N PRO A 114 -7.47 7.99 -15.19
CA PRO A 114 -7.39 8.95 -16.30
C PRO A 114 -5.95 9.37 -16.63
N TYR A 115 -5.07 9.38 -15.63
CA TYR A 115 -3.68 9.80 -15.74
C TYR A 115 -2.72 8.68 -16.11
N LEU A 116 -3.17 7.41 -16.16
CA LEU A 116 -2.31 6.26 -16.48
C LEU A 116 -2.13 6.01 -17.98
N ARG A 117 -2.87 6.76 -18.82
CA ARG A 117 -2.81 6.61 -20.28
C ARG A 117 -1.56 7.30 -20.84
N ARG A 118 -1.16 6.94 -22.06
CA ARG A 118 -0.09 7.63 -22.83
C ARG A 118 1.31 7.61 -22.18
N HIS A 119 1.54 6.71 -21.22
CA HIS A 119 2.88 6.47 -20.73
C HIS A 119 3.68 5.53 -21.63
N THR A 120 4.93 5.87 -21.88
CA THR A 120 5.84 4.99 -22.62
C THR A 120 6.23 3.78 -21.77
N ARG A 121 6.70 2.71 -22.42
CA ARG A 121 7.26 1.54 -21.73
C ARG A 121 8.35 1.94 -20.74
N GLY A 122 9.26 2.85 -21.14
CA GLY A 122 10.33 3.34 -20.27
C GLY A 122 9.81 4.05 -19.03
N GLN A 123 8.73 4.84 -19.14
CA GLN A 123 8.11 5.50 -17.98
C GLN A 123 7.53 4.49 -16.99
N TRP A 124 6.85 3.45 -17.48
CA TRP A 124 6.34 2.37 -16.61
C TRP A 124 7.47 1.58 -15.93
N LEU A 125 8.56 1.31 -16.63
CA LEU A 125 9.70 0.61 -16.06
C LEU A 125 10.41 1.42 -14.96
N TRP A 126 10.49 2.75 -15.13
CA TRP A 126 10.99 3.67 -14.10
C TRP A 126 10.05 3.74 -12.90
N ALA A 127 8.75 3.82 -13.13
CA ALA A 127 7.75 3.80 -12.07
C ALA A 127 7.83 2.51 -11.25
N HIS A 128 8.08 1.39 -11.92
CA HIS A 128 8.27 0.10 -11.27
C HIS A 128 9.58 0.06 -10.46
N ASN A 129 10.69 0.58 -10.98
CA ASN A 129 11.94 0.75 -10.20
C ASN A 129 11.71 1.58 -8.92
N ALA A 130 11.03 2.73 -9.04
CA ALA A 130 10.74 3.59 -7.89
C ALA A 130 9.86 2.88 -6.87
N THR A 131 8.86 2.12 -7.33
CA THR A 131 7.97 1.33 -6.46
C THR A 131 8.71 0.22 -5.74
N LEU A 132 9.57 -0.52 -6.43
CA LEU A 132 10.40 -1.57 -5.83
C LEU A 132 11.37 -0.99 -4.79
N GLY A 133 11.99 0.15 -5.09
CA GLY A 133 12.84 0.86 -4.13
C GLY A 133 12.07 1.31 -2.89
N TYR A 134 10.88 1.89 -3.07
CA TYR A 134 9.99 2.27 -1.98
C TYR A 134 9.63 1.08 -1.09
N TRP A 135 9.16 -0.04 -1.67
CA TRP A 135 8.78 -1.21 -0.88
C TRP A 135 9.97 -1.90 -0.23
N THR A 136 11.12 -1.96 -0.90
CA THR A 136 12.37 -2.46 -0.29
C THR A 136 12.70 -1.65 0.95
N PHE A 137 12.64 -0.31 0.86
CA PHE A 137 12.91 0.56 2.01
C PHE A 137 11.89 0.34 3.14
N GLN A 138 10.60 0.30 2.82
CA GLN A 138 9.54 0.02 3.79
C GLN A 138 9.76 -1.30 4.53
N ILE A 139 10.09 -2.36 3.80
CA ILE A 139 10.25 -3.71 4.37
C ILE A 139 11.57 -3.82 5.14
N ALA A 140 12.69 -3.46 4.52
CA ALA A 140 14.02 -3.72 5.06
C ALA A 140 14.47 -2.70 6.11
N VAL A 141 14.03 -1.45 6.01
CA VAL A 141 14.47 -0.36 6.90
C VAL A 141 13.39 -0.02 7.92
N LEU A 142 12.17 0.24 7.47
CA LEU A 142 11.10 0.64 8.39
C LEU A 142 10.47 -0.55 9.11
N THR A 143 10.60 -1.76 8.56
CA THR A 143 10.06 -3.03 9.06
C THR A 143 8.66 -2.90 9.64
N PRO A 144 7.62 -3.15 8.83
CA PRO A 144 6.27 -2.84 9.26
C PRO A 144 5.83 -3.64 10.49
N PRO A 145 5.22 -3.01 11.51
CA PRO A 145 4.97 -3.65 12.80
C PRO A 145 4.06 -4.89 12.69
N TRP A 146 3.10 -4.89 11.75
CA TRP A 146 2.21 -6.05 11.53
C TRP A 146 2.93 -7.29 10.98
N PHE A 147 4.15 -7.17 10.46
CA PHE A 147 4.95 -8.36 10.11
C PHE A 147 5.22 -9.20 11.35
N SER A 148 5.29 -8.59 12.53
CA SER A 148 5.53 -9.28 13.79
C SER A 148 4.28 -9.88 14.45
N PHE A 149 3.11 -9.78 13.82
CA PHE A 149 1.86 -10.34 14.36
C PHE A 149 2.04 -11.84 14.69
N GLN A 150 1.78 -12.24 15.93
CA GLN A 150 2.02 -13.62 16.38
C GLN A 150 3.44 -14.15 16.12
N GLY A 151 4.46 -13.28 16.15
CA GLY A 151 5.86 -13.68 16.04
C GLY A 151 6.35 -14.04 14.63
N GLN A 152 5.54 -13.84 13.59
CA GLN A 152 5.87 -14.27 12.22
C GLN A 152 6.80 -13.33 11.44
N ARG A 153 7.52 -12.43 12.13
CA ARG A 153 8.30 -11.34 11.53
C ARG A 153 9.25 -11.82 10.44
N GLU A 154 10.05 -12.83 10.75
CA GLU A 154 11.08 -13.32 9.84
C GLU A 154 10.47 -13.92 8.59
N LEU A 155 9.43 -14.75 8.75
CA LEU A 155 8.73 -15.40 7.64
C LEU A 155 8.11 -14.36 6.69
N VAL A 156 7.36 -13.40 7.24
CA VAL A 156 6.67 -12.39 6.43
C VAL A 156 7.68 -11.44 5.78
N THR A 157 8.75 -11.07 6.48
CA THR A 157 9.83 -10.25 5.90
C THR A 157 10.49 -10.96 4.73
N ALA A 158 10.86 -12.24 4.90
CA ALA A 158 11.47 -13.04 3.84
C ALA A 158 10.53 -13.21 2.64
N ALA A 159 9.26 -13.50 2.88
CA ALA A 159 8.24 -13.62 1.83
C ALA A 159 8.08 -12.29 1.06
N ALA A 160 7.95 -11.17 1.77
CA ALA A 160 7.78 -9.86 1.16
C ALA A 160 9.01 -9.44 0.33
N LEU A 161 10.23 -9.64 0.86
CA LEU A 161 11.47 -9.39 0.12
C LEU A 161 11.61 -10.33 -1.08
N GLY A 162 11.17 -11.59 -0.97
CA GLY A 162 11.13 -12.53 -2.08
C GLY A 162 10.25 -12.05 -3.23
N VAL A 163 9.06 -11.53 -2.93
CA VAL A 163 8.15 -10.94 -3.93
C VAL A 163 8.79 -9.70 -4.58
N VAL A 164 9.40 -8.82 -3.80
CA VAL A 164 10.11 -7.65 -4.32
C VAL A 164 11.28 -8.06 -5.23
N LEU A 165 12.03 -9.10 -4.86
CA LEU A 165 13.12 -9.64 -5.68
C LEU A 165 12.60 -10.18 -7.01
N VAL A 166 11.52 -10.96 -7.01
CA VAL A 166 10.88 -11.44 -8.24
C VAL A 166 10.46 -10.26 -9.12
N GLY A 167 9.81 -9.25 -8.53
CA GLY A 167 9.45 -8.02 -9.23
C GLY A 167 10.66 -7.30 -9.84
N ALA A 168 11.79 -7.23 -9.12
CA ALA A 168 13.04 -6.65 -9.60
C ALA A 168 13.65 -7.45 -10.76
N VAL A 169 13.68 -8.79 -10.66
CA VAL A 169 14.17 -9.66 -11.73
C VAL A 169 13.33 -9.47 -13.00
N ILE A 170 12.00 -9.49 -12.87
CA ILE A 170 11.08 -9.23 -13.99
C ILE A 170 11.37 -7.84 -14.58
N ASN A 171 11.55 -6.81 -13.75
CA ASN A 171 11.82 -5.47 -14.25
C ASN A 171 13.14 -5.40 -15.03
N VAL A 172 14.20 -6.06 -14.56
CA VAL A 172 15.48 -6.16 -15.27
C VAL A 172 15.32 -6.87 -16.61
N MET A 173 14.57 -7.97 -16.65
CA MET A 173 14.28 -8.69 -17.90
C MET A 173 13.52 -7.80 -18.90
N LEU A 174 12.53 -7.04 -18.42
CA LEU A 174 11.76 -6.12 -19.24
C LEU A 174 12.60 -4.94 -19.74
N TRP A 175 13.55 -4.44 -18.95
CA TRP A 175 14.53 -3.43 -19.37
C TRP A 175 15.46 -3.95 -20.45
N ARG A 176 16.00 -5.16 -20.29
CA ARG A 176 16.85 -5.81 -21.30
C ARG A 176 16.12 -6.00 -22.62
N GLY A 177 14.89 -6.52 -22.57
CA GLY A 177 14.06 -6.67 -23.77
C GLY A 177 13.62 -5.34 -24.40
N ALA A 178 13.63 -4.23 -23.66
CA ALA A 178 13.39 -2.90 -24.23
C ALA A 178 14.63 -2.36 -24.96
N ALA A 179 15.82 -2.60 -24.41
CA ALA A 179 17.09 -2.20 -25.02
C ALA A 179 17.36 -2.97 -26.33
N SER A 180 17.08 -4.29 -26.35
CA SER A 180 17.27 -5.12 -27.54
C SER A 180 16.29 -4.84 -28.70
N ALA A 181 15.18 -4.14 -28.46
CA ALA A 181 14.22 -3.79 -29.51
C ALA A 181 14.58 -2.50 -30.29
N ILE A 182 15.62 -1.79 -29.85
CA ILE A 182 16.12 -0.53 -30.44
C ILE A 182 17.41 -0.78 -31.23
N ALA A 183 18.07 -1.92 -31.03
CA ALA A 183 19.27 -2.38 -31.74
C ALA A 183 18.89 -3.25 -32.94
#